data_AF-A0A2T6NIV6-F1
#
_entry.id   AF-A0A2T6NIV6-F1
#
_cell.length_a   1.000
_cell.length_b   1.000
_cell.length_c   1.000
_cell.angle_alpha   90.00
_cell.angle_beta   90.00
_cell.angle_gamma   90.00
#
_symmetry.space_group_name_H-M   'P 1'
#
loop_
_entity.id
_entity.type
_entity.pdbx_description
1 polymer ?
#
loop_
_entity_poly.entity_id
_entity_poly.type
_entity_poly.pdbx_seq_one_letter_code
_entity_poly.pdbx_strand_id
1 'polypeptide(L)' 'MVIFMTIAQAAQLVLQDAGKAMHIDDIYAEILRRELYTFRAKKPKSVLSNTIRGKSTANSKAVEPVFRLVANNTYELVG' A
#
# COMPACT_ATOMS: atom_id res chain seq x y z
N MET A 1 2.69 -7.84 -22.90
CA MET A 1 2.37 -8.48 -21.61
C MET A 1 1.76 -7.44 -20.71
N VAL A 2 0.46 -7.50 -20.42
CA VAL A 2 -0.17 -6.57 -19.47
C VAL A 2 0.07 -7.15 -18.08
N ILE A 3 1.03 -6.58 -17.35
CA ILE A 3 1.29 -7.00 -15.96
C ILE A 3 0.11 -6.48 -15.13
N PHE A 4 -0.77 -7.37 -14.68
CA PHE A 4 -1.82 -7.01 -13.73
C PHE A 4 -1.16 -6.63 -12.41
N MET A 5 -1.19 -5.34 -12.09
CA MET A 5 -0.66 -4.84 -10.83
C MET A 5 -1.63 -5.15 -9.69
N THR A 6 -1.11 -5.69 -8.59
CA THR A 6 -1.86 -5.88 -7.35
C THR A 6 -1.91 -4.58 -6.53
N ILE A 7 -2.84 -4.50 -5.57
CA ILE A 7 -2.94 -3.37 -4.63
C ILE A 7 -1.62 -3.15 -3.87
N ALA A 8 -0.97 -4.24 -3.45
CA ALA A 8 0.30 -4.17 -2.73
C ALA A 8 1.43 -3.63 -3.62
N GLN A 9 1.50 -4.06 -4.88
CA GLN A 9 2.49 -3.54 -5.83
C GLN A 9 2.25 -2.07 -6.16
N ALA A 10 0.99 -1.65 -6.33
CA ALA A 10 0.65 -0.25 -6.55
C ALA A 10 1.07 0.62 -5.36
N ALA A 11 0.80 0.18 -4.13
CA ALA A 11 1.25 0.87 -2.92
C ALA A 11 2.78 0.87 -2.77
N GLN A 12 3.45 -0.23 -3.10
CA GLN A 12 4.89 -0.33 -3.08
C GLN A 12 5.53 0.67 -4.04
N LEU A 13 5.02 0.78 -5.27
CA LEU A 13 5.50 1.73 -6.27
C LEU A 13 5.34 3.19 -5.79
N VAL A 14 4.19 3.52 -5.19
CA VAL A 14 3.96 4.85 -4.61
C VAL A 14 4.99 5.18 -3.53
N LEU A 15 5.24 4.27 -2.60
CA LEU A 15 6.21 4.49 -1.52
C LEU A 15 7.65 4.51 -2.03
N GLN A 16 7.98 3.68 -3.02
CA GLN A 16 9.29 3.66 -3.66
C GLN A 16 9.59 5.01 -4.34
N ASP A 17 8.63 5.53 -5.11
CA ASP A 17 8.79 6.80 -5.82
C ASP A 17 8.79 8.00 -4.85
N ALA A 18 8.03 7.92 -3.76
CA ALA A 18 7.99 8.97 -2.73
C ALA A 18 9.28 9.02 -1.90
N GLY A 19 9.98 7.90 -1.71
CA GLY A 19 11.19 7.79 -0.91
C GLY A 19 11.00 8.11 0.59
N LYS A 20 9.76 8.12 1.07
CA LYS A 20 9.39 8.46 2.45
C LYS A 20 8.13 7.75 2.89
N ALA A 21 7.92 7.71 4.20
CA ALA A 21 6.68 7.20 4.77
C ALA A 21 5.46 8.06 4.33
N MET A 22 4.33 7.41 4.08
CA MET A 22 3.09 8.08 3.68
C MET A 22 1.89 7.54 4.45
N HIS A 23 0.90 8.41 4.70
CA HIS A 23 -0.37 8.01 5.29
C HIS A 23 -1.19 7.21 4.26
N ILE A 24 -2.02 6.28 4.74
CA ILE A 24 -2.82 5.39 3.88
C ILE A 24 -3.74 6.15 2.91
N ASP A 25 -4.26 7.30 3.33
CA ASP A 25 -5.11 8.15 2.48
C ASP A 25 -4.31 8.78 1.34
N ASP A 26 -3.06 9.17 1.58
CA ASP A 26 -2.17 9.72 0.55
C ASP A 26 -1.75 8.65 -0.45
N ILE A 27 -1.42 7.45 0.05
CA ILE A 27 -1.12 6.29 -0.80
C ILE A 27 -2.33 5.98 -1.70
N TYR A 28 -3.54 5.98 -1.12
CA TYR A 28 -4.75 5.75 -1.89
C TYR A 28 -4.98 6.81 -2.97
N ALA A 29 -4.87 8.09 -2.60
CA ALA A 29 -5.04 9.20 -3.53
C ALA A 29 -4.04 9.11 -4.68
N GLU A 30 -2.78 8.76 -4.37
CA GLU A 30 -1.72 8.66 -5.37
C GLU A 30 -1.91 7.47 -6.32
N ILE A 31 -2.37 6.31 -5.80
CA ILE A 31 -2.74 5.15 -6.64
C ILE A 31 -3.83 5.54 -7.64
N LEU A 32 -4.84 6.29 -7.23
CA LEU A 32 -5.90 6.76 -8.12
C LEU A 32 -5.40 7.81 -9.11
N ARG A 33 -4.63 8.80 -8.62
CA ARG A 33 -4.09 9.90 -9.43
C ARG A 33 -3.21 9.39 -10.57
N ARG A 34 -2.48 8.30 -10.33
CA ARG A 34 -1.58 7.67 -11.30
C ARG A 34 -2.21 6.49 -12.04
N GLU A 35 -3.49 6.20 -11.79
CA GLU A 35 -4.23 5.07 -12.38
C GLU A 35 -3.52 3.71 -12.22
N LEU A 36 -2.76 3.54 -11.13
CA LEU A 36 -1.96 2.35 -10.87
C LEU A 36 -2.83 1.12 -10.60
N TYR A 37 -4.00 1.32 -9.98
CA TYR A 37 -4.94 0.24 -9.69
C TYR A 37 -6.38 0.74 -9.65
N THR A 38 -7.28 0.02 -10.28
CA THR A 38 -8.73 0.31 -10.22
C THR A 38 -9.40 -0.55 -9.15
N PHE A 39 -9.89 0.09 -8.09
CA PHE A 39 -10.64 -0.59 -7.04
C PHE A 39 -12.10 -0.80 -7.46
N ARG A 40 -12.58 -2.04 -7.44
CA ARG A 40 -14.00 -2.38 -7.71
C ARG A 40 -14.82 -2.65 -6.44
N ALA A 41 -14.24 -2.41 -5.26
CA ALA A 41 -14.87 -2.69 -3.98
C ALA A 41 -15.73 -1.51 -3.49
N LYS A 42 -16.80 -1.80 -2.74
CA LYS A 42 -17.66 -0.79 -2.10
C LYS A 42 -16.92 0.12 -1.12
N LYS A 43 -15.84 -0.38 -0.50
CA LYS A 43 -14.99 0.35 0.45
C LYS A 43 -13.51 0.26 0.03
N PRO A 44 -13.10 0.96 -1.03
CA PRO A 44 -11.79 0.77 -1.66
C PRO A 44 -10.62 1.07 -0.72
N LYS A 45 -10.72 2.14 0.09
CA LYS A 45 -9.71 2.47 1.11
C LYS A 45 -9.53 1.39 2.18
N SER A 46 -10.61 0.73 2.60
CA SER A 46 -10.52 -0.37 3.56
C SER A 46 -9.80 -1.58 2.96
N VAL A 47 -10.01 -1.86 1.66
CA VAL A 47 -9.30 -2.93 0.96
C VAL A 47 -7.81 -2.62 0.86
N LEU A 48 -7.44 -1.38 0.50
CA LEU A 48 -6.04 -0.94 0.50
C LEU A 48 -5.42 -1.09 1.90
N SER A 49 -6.06 -0.52 2.92
CA SER A 49 -5.55 -0.56 4.30
C SER A 49 -5.37 -2.00 4.80
N ASN A 50 -6.34 -2.88 4.58
CA ASN A 50 -6.22 -4.28 4.98
C ASN A 50 -5.10 -5.01 4.22
N THR A 51 -4.91 -4.70 2.93
CA THR A 51 -3.84 -5.29 2.12
C THR A 51 -2.48 -4.86 2.62
N ILE A 52 -2.26 -3.55 2.84
CA ILE A 52 -1.00 -3.03 3.36
C ILE A 52 -0.75 -3.57 4.77
N ARG A 53 -1.73 -3.48 5.67
CA ARG A 53 -1.61 -3.96 7.05
C ARG A 53 -1.29 -5.46 7.09
N GLY A 54 -1.93 -6.27 6.26
CA GLY A 54 -1.68 -7.71 6.16
C GLY A 54 -0.25 -8.06 5.71
N LYS A 55 0.39 -7.18 4.94
CA LYS A 55 1.77 -7.30 4.45
C LYS A 55 2.75 -6.37 5.19
N SER A 56 2.39 -5.93 6.39
CA SER A 56 3.21 -5.00 7.16
C SER A 56 3.76 -5.59 8.45
N THR A 57 4.76 -4.92 9.02
CA THR A 57 5.28 -5.22 10.37
C THR A 57 4.23 -5.12 11.49
N ALA A 58 3.07 -4.50 11.23
CA ALA A 58 1.96 -4.47 12.18
C ALA A 58 1.19 -5.80 12.27
N ASN A 59 1.39 -6.71 11.31
CA ASN A 59 0.86 -8.06 11.35
C ASN A 59 1.98 -9.02 11.78
N SER A 60 1.91 -9.52 13.02
CA SER A 60 2.90 -10.46 13.55
C SER A 60 2.98 -11.79 12.79
N LYS A 61 1.98 -12.08 11.95
CA LYS A 61 1.94 -13.28 11.09
C LYS A 61 2.41 -13.01 9.66
N ALA A 62 2.81 -11.79 9.32
CA ALA A 62 3.31 -11.47 7.99
C ALA A 62 4.65 -12.18 7.75
N VAL A 63 4.68 -13.09 6.79
CA VAL A 63 5.92 -13.67 6.26
C VAL A 63 6.44 -12.68 5.23
N GLU A 64 7.66 -12.18 5.45
CA GLU A 64 8.32 -11.16 4.60
C GLU A 64 7.49 -9.88 4.43
N PRO A 65 7.38 -9.05 5.50
CA PRO A 65 6.65 -7.80 5.41
C PRO A 65 7.29 -6.87 4.37
N VAL A 66 6.46 -6.33 3.48
CA VAL A 66 6.87 -5.34 2.47
C VAL A 66 6.80 -3.93 3.04
N PHE A 67 5.86 -3.71 3.94
CA PHE A 67 5.60 -2.39 4.53
C PHE A 67 6.01 -2.36 6.00
N ARG A 68 6.56 -1.24 6.45
CA ARG A 68 6.78 -0.98 7.88
C ARG A 68 5.78 0.06 8.35
N LEU A 69 5.04 -0.25 9.42
CA LEU A 69 4.20 0.75 10.10
C LEU A 69 5.10 1.63 10.96
N VAL A 70 5.10 2.94 10.70
CA VAL A 70 5.93 3.91 11.45
C VAL A 70 5.12 4.80 12.38
N ALA A 71 3.85 5.04 12.05
CA ALA A 71 2.88 5.77 12.87
C ALA A 71 1.48 5.31 12.52
N ASN A 72 0.45 5.86 13.18
CA ASN A 72 -0.95 5.51 12.91
C ASN A 72 -1.26 5.61 11.41
N ASN A 73 -1.60 4.47 10.80
CA ASN A 73 -1.86 4.31 9.36
C ASN A 73 -0.81 4.92 8.42
N THR A 74 0.44 5.05 8.86
CA THR A 74 1.55 5.63 8.08
C THR A 74 2.59 4.54 7.84
N TYR A 75 2.94 4.34 6.57
CA TYR A 75 3.76 3.22 6.12
C TYR A 75 4.94 3.67 5.27
N GLU A 76 6.06 2.97 5.40
CA GLU A 76 7.23 3.03 4.50
C GLU A 76 7.55 1.63 3.96
N LEU A 77 8.49 1.53 3.02
CA LEU A 77 9.02 0.24 2.59
C LEU A 77 9.99 -0.33 3.63
N VAL A 78 9.95 -1.64 3.81
CA VAL A 78 11.03 -2.34 4.51
C VAL A 78 12.28 -2.25 3.63
N GLY A 79 13.33 -1.65 4.16
CA GLY A 79 14.66 -1.58 3.52
C GLY A 79 15.44 -2.86 3.65
#